data_AF-A0A847KIN1-F1
#
_entry.id   AF-A0A847KIN1-F1
#
_cell.length_a   1.000
_cell.length_b   1.000
_cell.length_c   1.000
_cell.angle_alpha   90.00
_cell.angle_beta   90.00
_cell.angle_gamma   90.00
#
_symmetry.space_group_name_H-M   'P 1'
#
loop_
_entity.id
_entity.type
_entity.pdbx_description
1 polymer ?
#
loop_
_entity_poly.entity_id
_entity_poly.type
_entity_poly.pdbx_seq_one_letter_code
_entity_poly.pdbx_strand_id
1 'polypeptide(L)'
;MTEPTRPDQPSETPAVPWDDSPTSWADPTTGDVPEAAPPAEAAEAPSDVTQRIPEAHDGATRALPSEPGPVPPRSPWRTSAEVTRPMAVPPPYLPPAGRPAVPPRATPPPGGPSYPPGFPPPGAQPPGAFAPYATAPYGAPPPRRGRRVLWLVLGGVVVLAAIAAGVFALLTRGPEVGQLYAQCEGGDAQACEDLFQAADAGSAEEEFGRTCGGRTDGSVDCADADMTAPPNSWSASGGEGEADIAALYSACEAGDGAACDQLFSAAEPGSAEEEFGRTCGGRSDGATFCDGADFMGEPPNSWEPSTTIGEATTYGDDPYLDGLWDACAGGDMVACDDLFMESPFGSEYEEFGDTCGGTTSGGEWCDPNREP
;
A
#
# COMPACT_ATOMS: atom_id res chain seq x y z
N MET A 1 81.19 -30.52 35.43
CA MET A 1 81.84 -31.43 34.46
C MET A 1 80.69 -32.24 33.87
N THR A 2 80.12 -31.95 32.71
CA THR A 2 80.68 -31.49 31.44
C THR A 2 79.53 -30.89 30.62
N GLU A 3 79.72 -29.70 30.04
CA GLU A 3 78.94 -29.14 28.92
C GLU A 3 79.62 -29.56 27.59
N PRO A 4 79.13 -29.22 26.36
CA PRO A 4 77.79 -28.82 25.89
C PRO A 4 77.36 -29.56 24.59
N THR A 5 76.09 -29.51 24.15
CA THR A 5 75.74 -29.20 22.74
C THR A 5 74.25 -28.82 22.59
N ARG A 6 74.01 -27.58 22.13
CA ARG A 6 72.86 -27.08 21.34
C ARG A 6 73.48 -26.62 19.99
N PRO A 7 72.78 -26.35 18.87
CA PRO A 7 71.33 -26.37 18.64
C PRO A 7 70.88 -27.00 17.30
N ASP A 8 69.57 -27.20 17.11
CA ASP A 8 68.88 -26.77 15.88
C ASP A 8 67.37 -26.59 16.16
N GLN A 9 66.86 -25.43 15.73
CA GLN A 9 65.48 -24.96 15.84
C GLN A 9 64.72 -25.27 14.53
N PRO A 10 63.37 -25.22 14.54
CA PRO A 10 62.50 -25.66 13.47
C PRO A 10 62.36 -24.63 12.35
N SER A 11 62.04 -25.12 11.15
CA SER A 11 61.78 -24.36 9.94
C SER A 11 60.53 -23.49 10.08
N GLU A 12 60.74 -22.17 10.11
CA GLU A 12 59.72 -21.13 9.96
C GLU A 12 59.23 -21.06 8.51
N THR A 13 57.92 -20.91 8.33
CA THR A 13 57.28 -20.63 7.04
C THR A 13 56.93 -19.14 7.03
N PRO A 14 57.37 -18.34 6.05
CA PRO A 14 57.21 -16.89 6.13
C PRO A 14 55.81 -16.42 5.74
N ALA A 15 55.30 -15.51 6.58
CA ALA A 15 54.13 -14.68 6.35
C ALA A 15 54.32 -13.75 5.15
N VAL A 16 53.24 -13.54 4.40
CA VAL A 16 53.14 -12.63 3.25
C VAL A 16 52.75 -11.24 3.76
N PRO A 17 53.52 -10.18 3.48
CA PRO A 17 53.11 -8.80 3.74
C PRO A 17 52.32 -8.24 2.55
N TRP A 18 51.12 -7.72 2.83
CA TRP A 18 50.37 -6.87 1.91
C TRP A 18 50.73 -5.43 2.28
N ASP A 19 51.39 -4.73 1.36
CA ASP A 19 51.78 -3.33 1.49
C ASP A 19 50.88 -2.50 0.55
N ASP A 20 50.27 -1.48 1.12
CA ASP A 20 49.46 -0.46 0.47
C ASP A 20 50.31 0.52 -0.36
N SER A 21 49.66 1.13 -1.36
CA SER A 21 49.94 2.47 -1.93
C SER A 21 50.76 2.63 -3.24
N PRO A 22 50.50 3.72 -4.02
CA PRO A 22 50.02 3.62 -5.42
C PRO A 22 51.05 3.97 -6.50
N THR A 23 50.88 3.39 -7.69
CA THR A 23 51.62 3.79 -8.90
C THR A 23 50.83 4.77 -9.75
N SER A 24 51.26 6.03 -9.67
CA SER A 24 51.00 7.11 -10.62
C SER A 24 51.39 6.71 -12.05
N TRP A 25 50.48 6.89 -13.00
CA TRP A 25 50.77 6.77 -14.42
C TRP A 25 51.24 8.13 -14.94
N ALA A 26 52.46 8.16 -15.47
CA ALA A 26 52.99 9.27 -16.26
C ALA A 26 53.42 8.74 -17.63
N ASP A 27 53.02 9.50 -18.65
CA ASP A 27 53.27 9.41 -20.10
C ASP A 27 54.68 8.98 -20.53
N PRO A 28 54.77 8.45 -21.77
CA PRO A 28 55.66 9.12 -22.70
C PRO A 28 55.12 9.26 -24.15
N THR A 29 55.04 10.53 -24.58
CA THR A 29 55.63 11.11 -25.81
C THR A 29 55.18 10.65 -27.20
N THR A 30 54.55 11.62 -27.88
CA THR A 30 54.90 12.22 -29.19
C THR A 30 54.83 11.37 -30.46
N GLY A 31 53.90 11.77 -31.35
CA GLY A 31 53.89 11.43 -32.77
C GLY A 31 53.12 12.48 -33.57
N ASP A 32 53.86 13.36 -34.24
CA ASP A 32 53.43 14.48 -35.08
C ASP A 32 52.72 14.07 -36.41
N VAL A 33 51.55 14.72 -36.69
CA VAL A 33 51.14 15.49 -37.92
C VAL A 33 50.95 14.68 -39.26
N PRO A 34 49.99 14.98 -40.20
CA PRO A 34 49.43 16.30 -40.56
C PRO A 34 47.91 16.45 -40.85
N GLU A 35 47.44 17.68 -40.55
CA GLU A 35 46.79 18.66 -41.44
C GLU A 35 45.66 18.23 -42.41
N ALA A 36 44.44 18.68 -42.10
CA ALA A 36 43.44 19.05 -43.10
C ALA A 36 42.67 20.30 -42.63
N ALA A 37 42.70 21.34 -43.47
CA ALA A 37 42.12 22.66 -43.24
C ALA A 37 40.57 22.66 -43.20
N PRO A 38 39.94 23.63 -42.50
CA PRO A 38 38.49 23.80 -42.48
C PRO A 38 38.01 24.79 -43.57
N PRO A 39 36.75 24.69 -44.05
CA PRO A 39 36.10 25.80 -44.70
C PRO A 39 35.41 26.74 -43.70
N ALA A 40 35.32 27.98 -44.18
CA ALA A 40 35.01 29.22 -43.50
C ALA A 40 33.52 29.51 -43.23
N GLU A 41 33.33 30.34 -42.20
CA GLU A 41 32.46 31.53 -42.12
C GLU A 41 30.97 31.49 -41.69
N ALA A 42 30.67 32.56 -40.91
CA ALA A 42 29.41 33.21 -40.52
C ALA A 42 28.69 32.62 -39.28
N ALA A 43 28.34 33.38 -38.23
CA ALA A 43 28.26 34.83 -38.05
C ALA A 43 28.32 35.21 -36.55
N GLU A 44 28.97 36.34 -36.27
CA GLU A 44 28.94 37.04 -34.98
C GLU A 44 27.58 37.71 -34.73
N ALA A 45 27.13 37.72 -33.47
CA ALA A 45 26.17 38.69 -32.96
C ALA A 45 26.61 39.20 -31.56
N PRO A 46 26.51 40.50 -31.29
CA PRO A 46 27.24 41.17 -30.22
C PRO A 46 26.51 41.21 -28.87
N SER A 47 27.32 41.21 -27.82
CA SER A 47 26.96 41.63 -26.48
C SER A 47 26.66 43.14 -26.44
N ASP A 48 25.74 43.54 -25.56
CA ASP A 48 25.47 44.90 -25.04
C ASP A 48 24.18 45.58 -25.56
N VAL A 49 23.08 45.44 -24.78
CA VAL A 49 22.09 46.51 -24.58
C VAL A 49 21.61 46.47 -23.13
N THR A 50 22.02 47.51 -22.40
CA THR A 50 21.51 47.97 -21.12
C THR A 50 20.06 48.49 -21.23
N GLN A 51 19.32 48.43 -20.11
CA GLN A 51 18.07 49.14 -19.72
C GLN A 51 16.75 48.35 -19.94
N ARG A 52 15.77 48.29 -19.03
CA ARG A 52 15.40 49.20 -17.93
C ARG A 52 14.35 48.47 -17.05
N ILE A 53 14.56 48.33 -15.74
CA ILE A 53 13.51 48.00 -14.76
C ILE A 53 13.30 49.27 -13.92
N PRO A 54 12.06 49.77 -13.75
CA PRO A 54 11.83 51.06 -13.11
C PRO A 54 12.04 51.00 -11.59
N GLU A 55 12.57 52.12 -11.10
CA GLU A 55 12.86 52.47 -9.73
C GLU A 55 11.62 52.40 -8.81
N ALA A 56 11.79 51.78 -7.64
CA ALA A 56 11.04 52.11 -6.44
C ALA A 56 12.04 52.63 -5.40
N HIS A 57 12.04 53.95 -5.27
CA HIS A 57 12.82 54.68 -4.28
C HIS A 57 12.12 54.68 -2.91
N ASP A 58 12.99 54.65 -1.90
CA ASP A 58 12.86 55.24 -0.57
C ASP A 58 11.96 54.59 0.49
N GLY A 59 12.64 54.10 1.53
CA GLY A 59 12.18 54.36 2.90
C GLY A 59 12.40 53.22 3.90
N ALA A 60 13.24 53.52 4.89
CA ALA A 60 13.29 52.91 6.23
C ALA A 60 14.15 51.64 6.40
N THR A 61 15.33 51.88 6.95
CA THR A 61 16.07 51.05 7.91
C THR A 61 15.22 49.97 8.59
N ARG A 62 15.53 48.69 8.37
CA ARG A 62 15.04 47.59 9.21
C ARG A 62 16.22 46.81 9.78
N ALA A 63 16.18 46.68 11.10
CA ALA A 63 17.16 46.06 11.97
C ALA A 63 17.47 44.60 11.59
N LEU A 64 18.69 44.18 11.95
CA LEU A 64 19.16 42.80 11.96
C LEU A 64 18.14 41.87 12.68
N PRO A 65 17.87 40.65 12.18
CA PRO A 65 17.02 39.72 12.89
C PRO A 65 17.70 39.27 14.20
N SER A 66 16.97 39.48 15.29
CA SER A 66 17.31 39.02 16.63
C SER A 66 17.06 37.51 16.75
N GLU A 67 17.79 36.90 17.69
CA GLU A 67 17.79 35.49 18.09
C GLU A 67 16.40 34.84 18.17
N PRO A 68 16.30 33.50 17.95
CA PRO A 68 15.05 32.77 18.10
C PRO A 68 14.60 32.80 19.57
N GLY A 69 13.39 33.33 19.80
CA GLY A 69 12.78 33.39 21.12
C GLY A 69 12.44 31.99 21.69
N PRO A 70 12.15 31.91 23.01
CA PRO A 70 11.89 30.65 23.69
C PRO A 70 10.59 30.00 23.23
N VAL A 71 10.67 28.69 22.99
CA VAL A 71 9.57 27.78 22.63
C VAL A 71 8.48 27.82 23.71
N PRO A 72 7.18 27.96 23.37
CA PRO A 72 6.11 27.93 24.36
C PRO A 72 5.99 26.53 24.99
N PRO A 73 5.59 26.42 26.28
CA PRO A 73 5.41 25.14 26.92
C PRO A 73 4.27 24.35 26.26
N ARG A 74 4.55 23.07 26.00
CA ARG A 74 3.59 22.08 25.53
C ARG A 74 2.37 22.06 26.45
N SER A 75 1.19 22.22 25.86
CA SER A 75 -0.07 22.07 26.57
C SER A 75 -0.16 20.66 27.17
N PRO A 76 -0.60 20.49 28.43
CA PRO A 76 -0.80 19.16 28.97
C PRO A 76 -1.94 18.48 28.22
N TRP A 77 -1.60 17.34 27.65
CA TRP A 77 -2.45 16.33 27.06
C TRP A 77 -3.80 16.26 27.78
N ARG A 78 -4.88 16.53 27.03
CA ARG A 78 -6.22 16.11 27.44
C ARG A 78 -6.17 14.59 27.47
N THR A 79 -6.30 14.01 28.65
CA THR A 79 -6.48 12.58 28.81
C THR A 79 -7.60 12.13 27.88
N SER A 80 -7.29 11.22 26.98
CA SER A 80 -8.27 10.50 26.19
C SER A 80 -9.25 9.84 27.17
N ALA A 81 -10.46 10.39 27.26
CA ALA A 81 -11.56 9.62 27.78
C ALA A 81 -11.73 8.44 26.84
N GLU A 82 -11.56 7.23 27.35
CA GLU A 82 -11.91 5.99 26.66
C GLU A 82 -13.34 6.12 26.13
N VAL A 83 -13.48 6.40 24.84
CA VAL A 83 -14.73 6.17 24.14
C VAL A 83 -14.78 4.67 23.89
N THR A 84 -15.20 3.94 24.92
CA THR A 84 -15.72 2.59 24.77
C THR A 84 -16.87 2.67 23.78
N ARG A 85 -16.60 2.39 22.51
CA ARG A 85 -17.64 2.16 21.52
C ARG A 85 -18.37 0.90 21.95
N PRO A 86 -19.69 0.95 22.21
CA PRO A 86 -20.43 -0.29 22.45
C PRO A 86 -20.31 -1.15 21.19
N MET A 87 -19.87 -2.40 21.38
CA MET A 87 -19.91 -3.42 20.33
C MET A 87 -21.31 -3.42 19.72
N ALA A 88 -21.40 -3.11 18.43
CA ALA A 88 -22.64 -3.17 17.70
C ALA A 88 -23.11 -4.62 17.67
N VAL A 89 -24.17 -4.91 18.41
CA VAL A 89 -24.89 -6.19 18.33
C VAL A 89 -25.38 -6.35 16.89
N PRO A 90 -25.06 -7.46 16.18
CA PRO A 90 -25.56 -7.67 14.84
C PRO A 90 -27.09 -7.71 14.87
N PRO A 91 -27.78 -7.10 13.88
CA PRO A 91 -29.23 -7.17 13.82
C PRO A 91 -29.67 -8.63 13.68
N PRO A 92 -30.80 -9.04 14.29
CA PRO A 92 -31.30 -10.39 14.11
C PRO A 92 -31.59 -10.64 12.62
N TYR A 93 -31.17 -11.82 12.15
CA TYR A 93 -31.44 -12.33 10.81
C TYR A 93 -32.93 -12.21 10.48
N LEU A 94 -33.26 -11.26 9.60
CA LEU A 94 -34.57 -11.18 8.97
C LEU A 94 -34.59 -12.19 7.81
N PRO A 95 -35.47 -13.21 7.83
CA PRO A 95 -35.58 -14.12 6.70
C PRO A 95 -36.07 -13.38 5.45
N PRO A 96 -35.70 -13.85 4.25
CA PRO A 96 -36.03 -13.18 3.01
C PRO A 96 -37.54 -13.04 2.84
N ALA A 97 -37.99 -11.84 2.48
CA ALA A 97 -39.38 -11.52 2.24
C ALA A 97 -40.00 -12.50 1.24
N GLY A 98 -41.01 -13.24 1.70
CA GLY A 98 -41.78 -14.15 0.89
C GLY A 98 -42.42 -13.45 -0.29
N ARG A 99 -42.45 -14.15 -1.42
CA ARG A 99 -43.11 -13.78 -2.68
C ARG A 99 -44.55 -13.32 -2.39
N PRO A 100 -45.06 -12.26 -3.03
CA PRO A 100 -46.43 -11.80 -2.77
C PRO A 100 -47.42 -12.89 -3.15
N ALA A 101 -48.27 -13.26 -2.18
CA ALA A 101 -49.32 -14.26 -2.34
C ALA A 101 -50.39 -13.76 -3.32
N VAL A 102 -50.77 -14.61 -4.26
CA VAL A 102 -51.93 -14.43 -5.14
C VAL A 102 -53.19 -14.39 -4.26
N PRO A 103 -54.07 -13.39 -4.38
CA PRO A 103 -55.26 -13.32 -3.52
C PRO A 103 -56.22 -14.48 -3.82
N PRO A 104 -56.86 -15.07 -2.80
CA PRO A 104 -57.81 -16.14 -3.01
C PRO A 104 -59.07 -15.60 -3.70
N ARG A 105 -59.64 -16.41 -4.60
CA ARG A 105 -60.95 -16.17 -5.18
C ARG A 105 -61.99 -16.05 -4.06
N ALA A 106 -62.76 -14.97 -4.10
CA ALA A 106 -63.89 -14.78 -3.21
C ALA A 106 -64.90 -15.93 -3.37
N THR A 107 -65.17 -16.63 -2.28
CA THR A 107 -66.29 -17.55 -2.13
C THR A 107 -67.60 -16.76 -2.04
N PRO A 108 -68.66 -17.13 -2.79
CA PRO A 108 -69.96 -16.49 -2.66
C PRO A 108 -70.65 -16.86 -1.33
N PRO A 109 -71.52 -16.00 -0.79
CA PRO A 109 -72.24 -16.27 0.46
C PRO A 109 -73.27 -17.40 0.30
N PRO A 110 -73.46 -18.26 1.31
CA PRO A 110 -74.54 -19.24 1.32
C PRO A 110 -75.84 -18.56 1.75
N GLY A 111 -76.86 -18.56 0.90
CA GLY A 111 -78.18 -18.04 1.25
C GLY A 111 -79.00 -17.59 0.06
N GLY A 112 -79.38 -18.51 -0.81
CA GLY A 112 -80.37 -18.28 -1.87
C GLY A 112 -81.22 -19.54 -2.06
N PRO A 113 -82.56 -19.45 -2.17
CA PRO A 113 -83.44 -20.61 -2.19
C PRO A 113 -83.18 -21.52 -3.41
N SER A 114 -83.16 -22.82 -3.16
CA SER A 114 -83.15 -23.87 -4.16
C SER A 114 -84.46 -23.89 -4.97
N TYR A 115 -84.38 -23.60 -6.27
CA TYR A 115 -85.46 -23.84 -7.23
C TYR A 115 -85.29 -25.20 -7.93
N PRO A 116 -86.37 -25.95 -8.19
CA PRO A 116 -86.32 -27.23 -8.90
C PRO A 116 -85.91 -27.04 -10.38
N PRO A 117 -85.34 -28.08 -11.02
CA PRO A 117 -84.82 -27.97 -12.38
C PRO A 117 -85.99 -27.98 -13.38
N GLY A 118 -86.04 -27.00 -14.28
CA GLY A 118 -86.96 -27.10 -15.42
C GLY A 118 -87.45 -25.82 -16.09
N PHE A 119 -87.10 -24.61 -15.64
CA PHE A 119 -87.52 -23.39 -16.34
C PHE A 119 -86.38 -22.35 -16.41
N PRO A 120 -86.07 -21.79 -17.60
CA PRO A 120 -85.13 -20.69 -17.72
C PRO A 120 -85.71 -19.39 -17.14
N PRO A 121 -84.90 -18.53 -16.49
CA PRO A 121 -85.36 -17.22 -16.04
C PRO A 121 -85.66 -16.30 -17.25
N PRO A 122 -86.62 -15.37 -17.13
CA PRO A 122 -86.94 -14.43 -18.18
C PRO A 122 -85.80 -13.41 -18.33
N GLY A 123 -85.14 -13.41 -19.49
CA GLY A 123 -84.09 -12.41 -19.80
C GLY A 123 -82.82 -12.94 -20.47
N ALA A 124 -82.69 -14.25 -20.69
CA ALA A 124 -81.55 -14.79 -21.44
C ALA A 124 -81.68 -14.46 -22.93
N GLN A 125 -80.87 -13.52 -23.42
CA GLN A 125 -80.64 -13.31 -24.85
C GLN A 125 -79.79 -14.48 -25.39
N PRO A 126 -80.06 -14.99 -26.61
CA PRO A 126 -79.26 -16.07 -27.20
C PRO A 126 -77.83 -15.59 -27.53
N PRO A 127 -76.83 -16.47 -27.47
CA PRO A 127 -75.46 -16.12 -27.82
C PRO A 127 -75.38 -15.92 -29.34
N GLY A 128 -75.20 -14.67 -29.78
CA GLY A 128 -75.10 -14.34 -31.21
C GLY A 128 -75.66 -12.98 -31.63
N ALA A 129 -76.29 -12.22 -30.72
CA ALA A 129 -76.77 -10.88 -31.04
C ALA A 129 -75.73 -9.82 -30.69
N PHE A 130 -75.02 -9.31 -31.68
CA PHE A 130 -74.30 -8.03 -31.56
C PHE A 130 -75.32 -6.96 -31.16
N ALA A 131 -75.02 -6.19 -30.12
CA ALA A 131 -75.85 -5.05 -29.75
C ALA A 131 -76.02 -4.16 -30.99
N PRO A 132 -77.25 -3.75 -31.35
CA PRO A 132 -77.40 -2.74 -32.37
C PRO A 132 -76.65 -1.51 -31.86
N TYR A 133 -75.71 -1.04 -32.67
CA TYR A 133 -75.12 0.28 -32.54
C TYR A 133 -76.28 1.24 -32.24
N ALA A 134 -76.31 1.75 -31.02
CA ALA A 134 -77.18 2.87 -30.69
C ALA A 134 -76.75 3.99 -31.63
N THR A 135 -77.52 4.17 -32.70
CA THR A 135 -77.46 5.35 -33.53
C THR A 135 -77.86 6.50 -32.61
N ALA A 136 -76.85 7.18 -32.08
CA ALA A 136 -77.06 8.44 -31.42
C ALA A 136 -77.86 9.33 -32.39
N PRO A 137 -78.96 9.97 -31.95
CA PRO A 137 -79.72 10.84 -32.82
C PRO A 137 -78.77 11.93 -33.34
N TYR A 138 -78.65 12.02 -34.67
CA TYR A 138 -77.92 13.08 -35.34
C TYR A 138 -78.51 14.43 -34.88
N GLY A 139 -77.75 15.19 -34.08
CA GLY A 139 -78.17 16.53 -33.66
C GLY A 139 -77.78 16.95 -32.24
N ALA A 140 -77.25 16.08 -31.39
CA ALA A 140 -76.69 16.53 -30.11
C ALA A 140 -75.35 17.26 -30.39
N PRO A 141 -75.21 18.57 -30.07
CA PRO A 141 -73.90 19.21 -30.13
C PRO A 141 -72.96 18.46 -29.17
N PRO A 142 -71.69 18.20 -29.57
CA PRO A 142 -70.78 17.46 -28.70
C PRO A 142 -70.71 18.17 -27.34
N PRO A 143 -70.74 17.43 -26.21
CA PRO A 143 -70.57 18.06 -24.90
C PRO A 143 -69.26 18.85 -24.96
N ARG A 144 -69.34 20.17 -24.83
CA ARG A 144 -68.17 21.05 -24.83
C ARG A 144 -67.36 20.72 -23.59
N ARG A 145 -66.47 19.73 -23.70
CA ARG A 145 -65.53 19.37 -22.63
C ARG A 145 -64.70 20.62 -22.39
N GLY A 146 -64.91 21.24 -21.24
CA GLY A 146 -64.26 22.50 -20.92
C GLY A 146 -62.76 22.34 -21.09
N ARG A 147 -62.13 23.25 -21.86
CA ARG A 147 -60.67 23.30 -22.06
C ARG A 147 -59.89 23.19 -20.74
N ARG A 148 -60.51 23.47 -19.60
CA ARG A 148 -59.99 23.28 -18.24
C ARG A 148 -59.45 21.87 -17.98
N VAL A 149 -60.14 20.80 -18.42
CA VAL A 149 -59.66 19.42 -18.24
C VAL A 149 -58.41 19.16 -19.07
N LEU A 150 -58.36 19.70 -20.29
CA LEU A 150 -57.18 19.61 -21.15
C LEU A 150 -55.99 20.34 -20.51
N TRP A 151 -56.19 21.55 -19.98
CA TRP A 151 -55.14 22.33 -19.30
C TRP A 151 -54.60 21.65 -18.03
N LEU A 152 -55.46 20.99 -17.24
CA LEU A 152 -55.02 20.24 -16.06
C LEU A 152 -54.15 19.03 -16.43
N VAL A 153 -54.53 18.29 -17.47
CA VAL A 153 -53.75 17.14 -17.96
C VAL A 153 -52.41 17.61 -18.55
N LEU A 154 -52.42 18.65 -19.38
CA LEU A 154 -51.20 19.22 -19.97
C LEU A 154 -50.27 19.77 -18.90
N GLY A 155 -50.80 20.50 -17.90
CA GLY A 155 -50.03 20.99 -16.77
C GLY A 155 -49.45 19.86 -15.91
N GLY A 156 -50.24 18.82 -15.62
CA GLY A 156 -49.79 17.65 -14.87
C GLY A 156 -48.67 16.88 -15.56
N VAL A 157 -48.77 16.69 -16.88
CA VAL A 157 -47.72 16.03 -17.68
C VAL A 157 -46.44 16.88 -17.72
N VAL A 158 -46.54 18.20 -17.85
CA VAL A 158 -45.37 19.09 -17.82
C VAL A 158 -44.68 19.06 -16.46
N VAL A 159 -45.45 19.07 -15.36
CA VAL A 159 -44.89 18.96 -14.00
C VAL A 159 -44.24 17.60 -13.78
N LEU A 160 -44.88 16.50 -14.20
CA LEU A 160 -44.28 15.17 -14.12
C LEU A 160 -43.00 15.06 -14.96
N ALA A 161 -42.99 15.62 -16.16
CA ALA A 161 -41.80 15.68 -17.01
C ALA A 161 -40.69 16.52 -16.37
N ALA A 162 -41.02 17.65 -15.72
CA ALA A 162 -40.05 18.47 -15.01
C ALA A 162 -39.48 17.76 -13.77
N ILE A 163 -40.32 17.03 -13.02
CA ILE A 163 -39.85 16.20 -11.89
C ILE A 163 -38.97 15.07 -12.41
N ALA A 164 -39.37 14.37 -13.46
CA ALA A 164 -38.57 13.32 -14.07
C ALA A 164 -37.22 13.85 -14.59
N ALA A 165 -37.21 15.02 -15.24
CA ALA A 165 -35.99 15.67 -15.69
C ALA A 165 -35.11 16.15 -14.52
N GLY A 166 -35.72 16.66 -13.44
CA GLY A 166 -35.00 17.07 -12.24
C GLY A 166 -34.38 15.89 -11.49
N VAL A 167 -35.11 14.78 -11.37
CA VAL A 167 -34.61 13.53 -10.80
C VAL A 167 -33.52 12.93 -11.70
N PHE A 168 -33.72 12.90 -13.02
CA PHE A 168 -32.70 12.45 -13.97
C PHE A 168 -31.43 13.30 -13.84
N ALA A 169 -31.55 14.62 -13.84
CA ALA A 169 -30.42 15.52 -13.65
C ALA A 169 -29.74 15.34 -12.28
N LEU A 170 -30.48 15.03 -11.21
CA LEU A 170 -29.92 14.74 -9.91
C LEU A 170 -29.17 13.40 -9.88
N LEU A 171 -29.71 12.38 -10.56
CA LEU A 171 -29.09 11.05 -10.69
C LEU A 171 -27.89 11.04 -11.64
N THR A 172 -27.81 11.98 -12.59
CA THR A 172 -26.69 12.11 -13.53
C THR A 172 -25.67 13.18 -13.13
N ARG A 173 -25.88 13.89 -12.01
CA ARG A 173 -24.83 14.70 -11.40
C ARG A 173 -23.89 13.77 -10.65
N GLY A 174 -22.98 13.15 -11.39
CA GLY A 174 -21.76 12.64 -10.78
C GLY A 174 -21.01 13.81 -10.11
N PRO A 175 -20.20 13.53 -9.08
CA PRO A 175 -19.26 14.53 -8.57
C PRO A 175 -18.39 15.06 -9.71
N GLU A 176 -18.09 16.36 -9.72
CA GLU A 176 -17.23 16.96 -10.74
C GLU A 176 -15.84 16.29 -10.66
N VAL A 177 -15.22 16.02 -11.80
CA VAL A 177 -13.91 15.35 -11.90
C VAL A 177 -12.87 16.00 -10.99
N GLY A 178 -12.86 17.32 -10.88
CA GLY A 178 -11.95 18.04 -9.97
C GLY A 178 -12.19 17.77 -8.48
N GLN A 179 -13.43 17.46 -8.07
CA GLN A 179 -13.74 17.06 -6.70
C GLN A 179 -13.23 15.64 -6.41
N LEU A 180 -13.41 14.72 -7.37
CA LEU A 180 -12.88 13.36 -7.28
C LEU A 180 -11.35 13.37 -7.23
N TYR A 181 -10.71 14.21 -8.03
CA TYR A 181 -9.25 14.40 -8.01
C TYR A 181 -8.75 14.79 -6.62
N ALA A 182 -9.32 15.84 -6.02
CA ALA A 182 -8.90 16.31 -4.70
C ALA A 182 -9.15 15.29 -3.58
N GLN A 183 -10.21 14.47 -3.68
CA GLN A 183 -10.49 13.41 -2.72
C GLN A 183 -9.52 12.23 -2.87
N CYS A 184 -9.22 11.83 -4.10
CA CYS A 184 -8.21 10.81 -4.40
C CYS A 184 -6.81 11.24 -3.95
N GLU A 185 -6.45 12.50 -4.19
CA GLU A 185 -5.22 13.11 -3.69
C GLU A 185 -5.16 13.07 -2.15
N GLY A 186 -6.30 13.34 -1.50
CA GLY A 186 -6.47 13.26 -0.04
C GLY A 186 -6.52 11.85 0.56
N GLY A 187 -6.40 10.80 -0.25
CA GLY A 187 -6.30 9.42 0.23
C GLY A 187 -7.62 8.63 0.22
N ASP A 188 -8.68 9.11 -0.43
CA ASP A 188 -9.92 8.34 -0.57
C ASP A 188 -9.82 7.35 -1.75
N ALA A 189 -9.70 6.06 -1.44
CA ALA A 189 -9.57 4.99 -2.43
C ALA A 189 -10.78 4.90 -3.38
N GLN A 190 -12.00 5.10 -2.87
CA GLN A 190 -13.20 5.04 -3.69
C GLN A 190 -13.26 6.23 -4.65
N ALA A 191 -12.82 7.41 -4.21
CA ALA A 191 -12.73 8.57 -5.07
C ALA A 191 -11.72 8.37 -6.21
N CYS A 192 -10.62 7.62 -6.01
CA CYS A 192 -9.69 7.28 -7.08
C CYS A 192 -10.32 6.35 -8.12
N GLU A 193 -11.08 5.34 -7.70
CA GLU A 193 -11.81 4.46 -8.62
C GLU A 193 -12.90 5.23 -9.39
N ASP A 194 -13.69 6.04 -8.68
CA ASP A 194 -14.72 6.88 -9.29
C ASP A 194 -14.09 7.90 -10.27
N LEU A 195 -12.90 8.43 -9.96
CA LEU A 195 -12.14 9.31 -10.85
C LEU A 195 -11.70 8.57 -12.13
N PHE A 196 -11.13 7.37 -11.99
CA PHE A 196 -10.72 6.55 -13.13
C PHE A 196 -11.88 6.26 -14.08
N GLN A 197 -13.06 5.95 -13.55
CA GLN A 197 -14.26 5.69 -14.36
C GLN A 197 -14.88 6.94 -14.98
N ALA A 198 -14.77 8.10 -14.31
CA ALA A 198 -15.36 9.36 -14.76
C ALA A 198 -14.46 10.16 -15.71
N ALA A 199 -13.15 9.91 -15.69
CA ALA A 199 -12.18 10.63 -16.50
C ALA A 199 -12.27 10.25 -17.99
N ASP A 200 -11.82 11.17 -18.85
CA ASP A 200 -11.72 10.91 -20.28
C ASP A 200 -10.57 9.93 -20.56
N ALA A 201 -10.77 9.01 -21.50
CA ALA A 201 -9.74 8.04 -21.86
C ALA A 201 -8.46 8.72 -22.40
N GLY A 202 -7.31 8.33 -21.86
CA GLY A 202 -5.98 8.88 -22.10
C GLY A 202 -5.70 10.19 -21.35
N SER A 203 -6.56 10.62 -20.43
CA SER A 203 -6.35 11.84 -19.65
C SER A 203 -5.42 11.62 -18.46
N ALA A 204 -4.83 12.71 -17.95
CA ALA A 204 -4.00 12.65 -16.74
C ALA A 204 -4.81 12.22 -15.52
N GLU A 205 -6.09 12.59 -15.48
CA GLU A 205 -7.02 12.23 -14.41
C GLU A 205 -7.36 10.73 -14.42
N GLU A 206 -7.49 10.11 -15.60
CA GLU A 206 -7.65 8.66 -15.72
C GLU A 206 -6.40 7.94 -15.20
N GLU A 207 -5.22 8.40 -15.61
CA GLU A 207 -3.95 7.82 -15.14
C GLU A 207 -3.77 7.99 -13.63
N PHE A 208 -4.07 9.18 -13.11
CA PHE A 208 -4.01 9.47 -11.68
C PHE A 208 -4.98 8.61 -10.87
N GLY A 209 -6.22 8.44 -11.34
CA GLY A 209 -7.19 7.54 -10.70
C GLY A 209 -6.76 6.08 -10.73
N ARG A 210 -6.32 5.60 -11.90
CA ARG A 210 -5.85 4.22 -12.13
C ARG A 210 -4.67 3.85 -11.22
N THR A 211 -3.80 4.80 -10.94
CA THR A 211 -2.60 4.64 -10.09
C THR A 211 -2.88 4.98 -8.62
N CYS A 212 -4.14 5.07 -8.22
CA CYS A 212 -4.56 5.38 -6.84
C CYS A 212 -3.97 6.69 -6.32
N GLY A 213 -3.96 7.71 -7.18
CA GLY A 213 -3.34 9.01 -6.95
C GLY A 213 -1.82 8.98 -7.10
N GLY A 214 -1.30 8.13 -8.01
CA GLY A 214 0.13 7.92 -8.19
C GLY A 214 0.80 7.23 -7.00
N ARG A 215 0.10 6.34 -6.30
CA ARG A 215 0.61 5.50 -5.20
C ARG A 215 0.87 4.06 -5.61
N THR A 216 0.42 3.67 -6.80
CA THR A 216 0.62 2.35 -7.42
C THR A 216 0.97 2.51 -8.89
N ASP A 217 1.44 1.45 -9.57
CA ASP A 217 1.56 1.40 -11.03
C ASP A 217 0.20 1.16 -11.74
N GLY A 218 -0.87 1.05 -10.96
CA GLY A 218 -2.20 0.67 -11.40
C GLY A 218 -2.35 -0.82 -11.70
N SER A 219 -1.47 -1.68 -11.18
CA SER A 219 -1.63 -3.15 -11.23
C SER A 219 -2.50 -3.71 -10.11
N VAL A 220 -2.74 -2.93 -9.05
CA VAL A 220 -3.55 -3.30 -7.88
C VAL A 220 -4.78 -2.41 -7.73
N ASP A 221 -5.82 -2.94 -7.09
CA ASP A 221 -7.02 -2.18 -6.75
C ASP A 221 -6.71 -1.15 -5.65
N CYS A 222 -7.31 0.04 -5.73
CA CYS A 222 -7.04 1.11 -4.74
C CYS A 222 -7.53 0.79 -3.33
N ALA A 223 -8.40 -0.22 -3.16
CA ALA A 223 -8.80 -0.71 -1.84
C ALA A 223 -7.64 -1.41 -1.10
N ASP A 224 -6.66 -1.95 -1.84
CA ASP A 224 -5.49 -2.66 -1.30
C ASP A 224 -4.21 -1.80 -1.33
N ALA A 225 -4.27 -0.61 -1.92
CA ALA A 225 -3.16 0.35 -1.95
C ALA A 225 -2.95 1.02 -0.58
N ASP A 226 -1.70 1.38 -0.27
CA ASP A 226 -1.42 2.22 0.89
C ASP A 226 -1.81 3.68 0.61
N MET A 227 -3.05 4.03 0.94
CA MET A 227 -3.56 5.39 0.77
C MET A 227 -3.01 6.39 1.80
N THR A 228 -2.25 5.94 2.80
CA THR A 228 -1.56 6.84 3.74
C THR A 228 -0.29 7.41 3.14
N ALA A 229 0.25 6.78 2.10
CA ALA A 229 1.34 7.32 1.32
C ALA A 229 0.96 8.67 0.67
N PRO A 230 1.92 9.60 0.49
CA PRO A 230 1.68 10.83 -0.25
C PRO A 230 1.19 10.55 -1.68
N PRO A 231 0.34 11.39 -2.28
CA PRO A 231 0.03 11.25 -3.70
C PRO A 231 1.31 11.40 -4.55
N ASN A 232 1.38 10.69 -5.67
CA ASN A 232 2.55 10.60 -6.55
C ASN A 232 3.82 10.08 -5.84
N SER A 233 3.68 9.33 -4.75
CA SER A 233 4.81 8.68 -4.09
C SER A 233 5.23 7.37 -4.76
N TRP A 234 4.42 6.86 -5.70
CA TRP A 234 4.79 5.71 -6.50
C TRP A 234 6.01 6.05 -7.33
N SER A 235 7.12 5.51 -6.88
CA SER A 235 8.30 5.39 -7.69
C SER A 235 8.13 4.10 -8.48
N ALA A 236 8.48 4.11 -9.76
CA ALA A 236 8.49 2.89 -10.58
C ALA A 236 9.45 1.80 -10.05
N SER A 237 10.11 2.06 -8.91
CA SER A 237 11.04 1.19 -8.24
C SER A 237 10.39 0.38 -7.11
N GLY A 238 10.22 -0.94 -7.17
CA GLY A 238 11.23 -1.96 -7.51
C GLY A 238 11.68 -2.10 -8.97
N GLY A 239 12.62 -1.26 -9.40
CA GLY A 239 12.73 -0.85 -10.80
C GLY A 239 13.30 0.57 -10.94
N GLU A 240 14.56 0.74 -10.53
CA GLU A 240 15.56 1.55 -11.25
C GLU A 240 15.08 2.89 -11.85
N GLY A 241 14.54 3.79 -11.03
CA GLY A 241 14.59 5.22 -11.31
C GLY A 241 15.84 5.80 -10.65
N GLU A 242 16.50 6.79 -11.27
CA GLU A 242 17.63 7.51 -10.68
C GLU A 242 17.33 7.83 -9.21
N ALA A 243 17.95 7.09 -8.31
CA ALA A 243 17.69 7.22 -6.89
C ALA A 243 18.02 8.66 -6.49
N ASP A 244 17.05 9.40 -5.95
CA ASP A 244 17.36 10.67 -5.32
C ASP A 244 18.14 10.38 -4.03
N ILE A 245 19.47 10.35 -4.17
CA ILE A 245 20.42 10.08 -3.10
C ILE A 245 20.18 11.05 -1.92
N ALA A 246 19.74 12.28 -2.17
CA ALA A 246 19.47 13.24 -1.11
C ALA A 246 18.18 12.91 -0.34
N ALA A 247 17.14 12.45 -1.04
CA ALA A 247 15.91 11.98 -0.42
C ALA A 247 16.14 10.70 0.40
N LEU A 248 16.87 9.74 -0.16
CA LEU A 248 17.26 8.50 0.53
C LEU A 248 18.14 8.76 1.75
N TYR A 249 19.10 9.69 1.65
CA TYR A 249 19.93 10.09 2.78
C TYR A 249 19.07 10.67 3.91
N SER A 250 18.13 11.56 3.58
CA SER A 250 17.26 12.21 4.57
C SER A 250 16.30 11.21 5.25
N ALA A 251 15.74 10.26 4.49
CA ALA A 251 14.88 9.22 5.02
C ALA A 251 15.66 8.19 5.87
N CYS A 252 16.86 7.80 5.41
CA CYS A 252 17.77 6.98 6.19
C CYS A 252 18.17 7.68 7.49
N GLU A 253 18.54 8.97 7.47
CA GLU A 253 18.79 9.75 8.69
C GLU A 253 17.58 9.72 9.64
N ALA A 254 16.36 9.80 9.10
CA ALA A 254 15.11 9.77 9.86
C ALA A 254 14.75 8.40 10.48
N GLY A 255 15.44 7.32 10.13
CA GLY A 255 15.18 5.98 10.70
C GLY A 255 14.57 4.98 9.75
N ASP A 256 14.38 5.32 8.49
CA ASP A 256 13.83 4.40 7.51
C ASP A 256 14.92 3.40 7.06
N GLY A 257 14.81 2.15 7.53
CA GLY A 257 15.73 1.08 7.21
C GLY A 257 15.76 0.72 5.72
N ALA A 258 14.59 0.70 5.08
CA ALA A 258 14.48 0.42 3.65
C ALA A 258 15.10 1.54 2.81
N ALA A 259 15.02 2.80 3.28
CA ALA A 259 15.74 3.90 2.65
C ALA A 259 17.26 3.78 2.83
N CYS A 260 17.75 3.28 3.96
CA CYS A 260 19.18 3.01 4.15
C CYS A 260 19.70 1.90 3.21
N ASP A 261 18.94 0.83 3.00
CA ASP A 261 19.32 -0.26 2.07
C ASP A 261 19.34 0.21 0.61
N GLN A 262 18.36 1.03 0.23
CA GLN A 262 18.32 1.64 -1.09
C GLN A 262 19.46 2.65 -1.27
N LEU A 263 19.78 3.45 -0.24
CA LEU A 263 20.90 4.38 -0.27
C LEU A 263 22.22 3.64 -0.47
N PHE A 264 22.46 2.56 0.30
CA PHE A 264 23.64 1.71 0.15
C PHE A 264 23.76 1.15 -1.27
N SER A 265 22.65 0.68 -1.84
CA SER A 265 22.64 0.06 -3.17
C SER A 265 22.79 1.06 -4.32
N ALA A 266 22.29 2.30 -4.13
CA ALA A 266 22.26 3.31 -5.17
C ALA A 266 23.44 4.29 -5.14
N ALA A 267 24.11 4.42 -4.00
CA ALA A 267 25.26 5.30 -3.86
C ALA A 267 26.47 4.79 -4.66
N GLU A 268 27.38 5.71 -5.00
CA GLU A 268 28.60 5.34 -5.71
C GLU A 268 29.52 4.51 -4.78
N PRO A 269 30.13 3.41 -5.26
CA PRO A 269 30.99 2.59 -4.41
C PRO A 269 32.14 3.38 -3.76
N GLY A 270 32.34 3.21 -2.47
CA GLY A 270 33.30 3.92 -1.61
C GLY A 270 32.86 5.33 -1.19
N SER A 271 31.63 5.75 -1.53
CA SER A 271 31.11 7.07 -1.13
C SER A 271 30.66 7.11 0.34
N ALA A 272 30.55 8.33 0.88
CA ALA A 272 30.06 8.52 2.25
C ALA A 272 28.60 8.10 2.37
N GLU A 273 27.83 8.22 1.30
CA GLU A 273 26.43 7.83 1.21
C GLU A 273 26.26 6.31 1.22
N GLU A 274 27.16 5.57 0.55
CA GLU A 274 27.20 4.11 0.62
C GLU A 274 27.52 3.66 2.05
N GLU A 275 28.54 4.24 2.69
CA GLU A 275 28.90 3.92 4.07
C GLU A 275 27.78 4.30 5.06
N PHE A 276 27.11 5.42 4.84
CA PHE A 276 25.99 5.87 5.66
C PHE A 276 24.78 4.94 5.54
N GLY A 277 24.44 4.50 4.32
CA GLY A 277 23.41 3.49 4.09
C GLY A 277 23.76 2.16 4.73
N ARG A 278 25.00 1.67 4.53
CA ARG A 278 25.52 0.42 5.10
C ARG A 278 25.43 0.40 6.62
N THR A 279 25.68 1.53 7.27
CA THR A 279 25.65 1.68 8.73
C THR A 279 24.27 2.10 9.25
N CYS A 280 23.22 1.96 8.44
CA CYS A 280 21.85 2.32 8.76
C CYS A 280 21.72 3.74 9.33
N GLY A 281 22.39 4.71 8.72
CA GLY A 281 22.46 6.09 9.19
C GLY A 281 23.39 6.29 10.39
N GLY A 282 24.45 5.47 10.51
CA GLY A 282 25.38 5.47 11.66
C GLY A 282 24.84 4.76 12.92
N ARG A 283 23.76 3.98 12.81
CA ARG A 283 23.15 3.23 13.91
C ARG A 283 23.65 1.79 14.03
N SER A 284 24.29 1.25 13.00
CA SER A 284 24.94 -0.06 13.00
C SER A 284 26.41 0.05 12.58
N ASP A 285 27.19 -0.99 12.84
CA ASP A 285 28.54 -1.16 12.28
C ASP A 285 28.52 -1.64 10.81
N GLY A 286 27.31 -1.82 10.27
CA GLY A 286 27.03 -2.33 8.93
C GLY A 286 27.37 -3.80 8.75
N ALA A 287 27.44 -4.57 9.85
CA ALA A 287 27.40 -6.03 9.83
C ALA A 287 25.95 -6.58 9.87
N THR A 288 24.97 -5.74 10.22
CA THR A 288 23.56 -6.09 10.33
C THR A 288 22.70 -5.34 9.30
N PHE A 289 21.65 -5.99 8.80
CA PHE A 289 20.65 -5.40 7.91
C PHE A 289 19.87 -4.25 8.58
N CYS A 290 19.36 -3.30 7.78
CA CYS A 290 18.67 -2.12 8.28
C CYS A 290 17.19 -2.35 8.62
N ASP A 291 16.73 -3.60 8.60
CA ASP A 291 15.35 -4.03 8.92
C ASP A 291 15.01 -3.98 10.42
N GLY A 292 15.97 -3.60 11.26
CA GLY A 292 15.82 -3.51 12.70
C GLY A 292 14.94 -2.32 13.12
N ALA A 293 13.69 -2.60 13.46
CA ALA A 293 12.77 -1.71 14.19
C ALA A 293 13.20 -1.45 15.66
N ASP A 294 14.49 -1.34 15.95
CA ASP A 294 15.04 -1.37 17.32
C ASP A 294 15.66 -0.06 17.80
N PHE A 295 15.29 1.09 17.24
CA PHE A 295 15.63 2.37 17.86
C PHE A 295 14.45 3.35 17.86
N MET A 296 13.70 3.30 18.97
CA MET A 296 12.72 4.26 19.51
C MET A 296 11.25 3.97 19.20
N GLY A 297 10.62 3.06 19.95
CA GLY A 297 9.15 3.00 19.94
C GLY A 297 8.43 2.06 20.89
N GLU A 298 8.96 0.88 21.23
CA GLU A 298 8.16 -0.15 21.92
C GLU A 298 8.64 -0.47 23.35
N PRO A 299 7.70 -0.73 24.30
CA PRO A 299 8.02 -1.04 25.69
C PRO A 299 8.67 -2.43 25.84
N PRO A 300 9.63 -2.58 26.78
CA PRO A 300 10.41 -3.82 26.92
C PRO A 300 9.61 -4.88 27.66
N ASN A 301 8.74 -5.61 26.94
CA ASN A 301 8.29 -6.96 27.30
C ASN A 301 7.23 -7.52 26.33
N SER A 302 7.63 -7.84 25.10
CA SER A 302 7.08 -9.01 24.42
C SER A 302 8.06 -9.53 23.39
N TRP A 303 8.74 -10.62 23.76
CA TRP A 303 9.71 -11.42 22.99
C TRP A 303 11.12 -10.75 22.89
N GLU A 304 12.00 -11.06 23.84
CA GLU A 304 13.15 -11.97 23.77
C GLU A 304 14.31 -11.40 22.91
N PRO A 305 15.53 -11.26 23.46
CA PRO A 305 16.66 -10.67 22.75
C PRO A 305 17.06 -11.57 21.57
N SER A 306 17.16 -10.99 20.37
CA SER A 306 17.95 -11.60 19.30
C SER A 306 19.40 -11.65 19.76
N THR A 307 19.75 -12.73 20.44
CA THR A 307 21.09 -13.31 20.31
C THR A 307 21.31 -13.47 18.81
N THR A 308 22.39 -12.90 18.31
CA THR A 308 22.82 -13.05 16.93
C THR A 308 22.73 -14.53 16.55
N ILE A 309 21.79 -14.91 15.68
CA ILE A 309 21.58 -16.31 15.24
C ILE A 309 22.82 -16.85 14.49
N GLY A 310 23.83 -16.02 14.24
CA GLY A 310 25.15 -16.42 13.74
C GLY A 310 26.27 -16.55 14.78
N GLU A 311 26.08 -16.20 16.06
CA GLU A 311 27.15 -16.22 17.07
C GLU A 311 26.93 -17.22 18.22
N ALA A 312 25.71 -17.74 18.39
CA ALA A 312 25.41 -18.73 19.43
C ALA A 312 26.07 -20.07 19.11
N THR A 313 27.29 -20.28 19.60
CA THR A 313 28.12 -21.43 19.21
C THR A 313 28.30 -22.43 20.34
N THR A 314 28.01 -22.05 21.59
CA THR A 314 28.23 -22.86 22.78
C THR A 314 27.08 -22.72 23.78
N TYR A 315 26.88 -23.74 24.62
CA TYR A 315 25.84 -23.74 25.67
C TYR A 315 25.95 -22.51 26.58
N GLY A 316 24.86 -21.78 26.75
CA GLY A 316 24.76 -20.53 27.49
C GLY A 316 24.68 -19.28 26.61
N ASP A 317 25.01 -19.39 25.32
CA ASP A 317 24.97 -18.27 24.38
C ASP A 317 23.52 -17.92 23.97
N ASP A 318 22.65 -18.93 23.86
CA ASP A 318 21.27 -18.76 23.44
C ASP A 318 20.31 -19.58 24.32
N PRO A 319 19.36 -18.94 25.02
CA PRO A 319 18.48 -19.64 25.95
C PRO A 319 17.50 -20.61 25.27
N TYR A 320 17.22 -20.43 23.98
CA TYR A 320 16.37 -21.32 23.22
C TYR A 320 17.13 -22.59 22.82
N LEU A 321 18.34 -22.45 22.26
CA LEU A 321 19.22 -23.58 21.95
C LEU A 321 19.66 -24.32 23.23
N ASP A 322 19.84 -23.63 24.35
CA ASP A 322 20.08 -24.25 25.66
C ASP A 322 18.92 -25.13 26.10
N GLY A 323 17.68 -24.69 25.87
CA GLY A 323 16.48 -25.46 26.18
C GLY A 323 16.41 -26.76 25.38
N LEU A 324 16.76 -26.70 24.09
CA LEU A 324 16.86 -27.87 23.23
C LEU A 324 18.02 -28.79 23.65
N TRP A 325 19.17 -28.22 24.02
CA TRP A 325 20.32 -28.97 24.55
C TRP A 325 19.97 -29.73 25.82
N ASP A 326 19.33 -29.09 26.80
CA ASP A 326 18.93 -29.72 28.07
C ASP A 326 17.92 -30.84 27.85
N ALA A 327 16.97 -30.66 26.93
CA ALA A 327 16.01 -31.69 26.57
C ALA A 327 16.68 -32.88 25.85
N CYS A 328 17.59 -32.60 24.92
CA CYS A 328 18.41 -33.60 24.24
C CYS A 328 19.27 -34.40 25.23
N ALA A 329 19.97 -33.72 26.14
CA ALA A 329 20.74 -34.34 27.23
C ALA A 329 19.84 -35.15 28.19
N GLY A 330 18.57 -34.76 28.32
CA GLY A 330 17.52 -35.48 29.03
C GLY A 330 17.00 -36.74 28.34
N GLY A 331 17.43 -36.99 27.09
CA GLY A 331 17.04 -38.15 26.28
C GLY A 331 15.87 -37.89 25.33
N ASP A 332 15.47 -36.64 25.12
CA ASP A 332 14.50 -36.29 24.07
C ASP A 332 15.20 -36.23 22.72
N MET A 333 15.09 -37.32 21.95
CA MET A 333 15.73 -37.44 20.65
C MET A 333 15.18 -36.47 19.61
N VAL A 334 13.92 -36.01 19.77
CA VAL A 334 13.36 -34.97 18.88
C VAL A 334 14.04 -33.64 19.15
N ALA A 335 14.27 -33.31 20.43
CA ALA A 335 15.02 -32.12 20.78
C ALA A 335 16.48 -32.17 20.29
N CYS A 336 17.10 -33.37 20.20
CA CYS A 336 18.42 -33.50 19.59
C CYS A 336 18.41 -33.20 18.09
N ASP A 337 17.41 -33.71 17.36
CA ASP A 337 17.25 -33.45 15.93
C ASP A 337 16.95 -31.97 15.65
N ASP A 338 16.06 -31.36 16.45
CA ASP A 338 15.72 -29.94 16.36
C ASP A 338 16.95 -29.06 16.69
N LEU A 339 17.71 -29.42 17.73
CA LEU A 339 18.95 -28.73 18.08
C LEU A 339 19.95 -28.75 16.91
N PHE A 340 20.16 -29.91 16.29
CA PHE A 340 21.06 -30.03 15.13
C PHE A 340 20.61 -29.14 13.97
N MET A 341 19.32 -29.15 13.62
CA MET A 341 18.80 -28.39 12.48
C MET A 341 18.79 -26.87 12.70
N GLU A 342 18.61 -26.42 13.93
CA GLU A 342 18.45 -25.00 14.25
C GLU A 342 19.75 -24.34 14.73
N SER A 343 20.75 -25.14 15.10
CA SER A 343 22.07 -24.65 15.50
C SER A 343 22.87 -24.04 14.34
N PRO A 344 23.76 -23.06 14.63
CA PRO A 344 24.70 -22.57 13.64
C PRO A 344 25.70 -23.65 13.21
N PHE A 345 26.06 -23.66 11.92
CA PHE A 345 27.04 -24.60 11.39
C PHE A 345 28.40 -24.49 12.08
N GLY A 346 28.96 -25.63 12.48
CA GLY A 346 30.21 -25.78 13.20
C GLY A 346 30.13 -25.43 14.68
N SER A 347 28.93 -25.25 15.24
CA SER A 347 28.73 -24.97 16.66
C SER A 347 28.83 -26.24 17.52
N GLU A 348 29.07 -26.05 18.82
CA GLU A 348 28.97 -27.14 19.79
C GLU A 348 27.52 -27.66 19.89
N TYR A 349 26.52 -26.79 19.69
CA TYR A 349 25.11 -27.19 19.62
C TYR A 349 24.85 -28.17 18.46
N GLU A 350 25.40 -27.89 17.28
CA GLU A 350 25.29 -28.77 16.11
C GLU A 350 25.92 -30.13 16.40
N GLU A 351 27.15 -30.15 16.90
CA GLU A 351 27.88 -31.39 17.22
C GLU A 351 27.16 -32.23 18.29
N PHE A 352 26.59 -31.58 19.31
CA PHE A 352 25.87 -32.27 20.36
C PHE A 352 24.53 -32.83 19.89
N GLY A 353 23.79 -32.08 19.06
CA GLY A 353 22.56 -32.54 18.41
C GLY A 353 22.82 -33.71 17.46
N ASP A 354 23.83 -33.59 16.59
CA ASP A 354 24.21 -34.62 15.61
C ASP A 354 24.56 -35.96 16.28
N THR A 355 25.22 -35.90 17.44
CA THR A 355 25.60 -37.09 18.21
C THR A 355 24.47 -37.61 19.12
N CYS A 356 23.26 -37.10 19.00
CA CYS A 356 22.11 -37.46 19.83
C CYS A 356 22.42 -37.35 21.33
N GLY A 357 22.98 -36.20 21.72
CA GLY A 357 23.41 -35.94 23.09
C GLY A 357 24.64 -36.75 23.51
N GLY A 358 25.54 -37.07 22.55
CA GLY A 358 26.74 -37.86 22.78
C GLY A 358 26.53 -39.38 22.86
N THR A 359 25.38 -39.88 22.40
CA THR A 359 25.08 -41.33 22.40
C THR A 359 25.49 -42.02 21.09
N THR A 360 25.68 -41.27 20.01
CA THR A 360 26.14 -41.76 18.70
C THR A 360 27.42 -41.05 18.26
N SER A 361 27.96 -41.48 17.12
CA SER A 361 29.12 -40.83 16.49
C SER A 361 28.77 -39.68 15.54
N GLY A 362 27.48 -39.31 15.42
CA GLY A 362 27.02 -38.31 14.44
C GLY A 362 26.67 -38.88 13.07
N GLY A 363 25.90 -38.13 12.29
CA GLY A 363 25.54 -38.41 10.89
C GLY A 363 24.32 -39.31 10.67
N GLU A 364 23.56 -39.64 11.72
CA GLU A 364 22.31 -40.40 11.65
C GLU A 364 21.22 -39.65 12.44
N TRP A 365 19.94 -39.77 12.02
CA TRP A 365 18.81 -39.21 12.77
C TRP A 365 18.67 -39.86 14.14
N CYS A 366 18.31 -39.07 15.15
CA CYS A 366 18.16 -39.54 16.52
C CYS A 366 16.85 -40.33 16.68
N ASP A 367 16.95 -41.66 16.71
CA ASP A 367 15.80 -42.54 16.90
C ASP A 367 15.47 -42.69 18.40
N PRO A 368 14.27 -42.25 18.86
CA PRO A 368 13.84 -42.38 20.26
C PRO A 368 13.72 -43.82 20.76
N ASN A 369 13.78 -44.82 19.88
CA ASN A 369 13.70 -46.23 20.23
C ASN A 369 15.05 -46.95 20.20
N ARG A 370 16.14 -46.24 19.92
CA ARG A 370 17.49 -46.82 19.94
C ARG A 370 17.93 -46.88 21.40
N GLU A 371 17.82 -48.08 21.99
CA GLU A 371 18.35 -48.33 23.33
C GLU A 371 19.87 -48.03 23.35
N PRO A 372 20.39 -47.35 24.40
CA PRO A 372 21.80 -46.97 24.51
C PRO A 372 22.76 -48.17 24.60
#